data_AF-A0A3D5GLZ1-F1
#
_entry.id   AF-A0A3D5GLZ1-F1
#
_cell.length_a   1.000
_cell.length_b   1.000
_cell.length_c   1.000
_cell.angle_alpha   90.00
_cell.angle_beta   90.00
_cell.angle_gamma   90.00
#
_symmetry.space_group_name_H-M   'P 1'
#
loop_
_entity.id
_entity.type
_entity.pdbx_description
1 polymer ?
#
loop_
_entity_poly.entity_id
_entity_poly.type
_entity_poly.pdbx_seq_one_letter_code
_entity_poly.pdbx_strand_id
1 'polypeptide(L)'
;MTAVTHTTGTVNGLHFEDPTRGLIRPLPTSVYRRRRTLAVATLATVVFLVSLVATELVGHVNGSPGSTLVGAAGEPVVYVVQPGDT
;
A
#
# COMPACT_ATOMS: atom_id res chain seq x y z
N MET A 1 -26.18 -34.93 -8.70
CA MET A 1 -25.66 -34.78 -10.07
C MET A 1 -24.16 -35.05 -10.05
N THR A 2 -23.77 -36.26 -10.43
CA THR A 2 -22.38 -36.77 -10.40
C THR A 2 -21.81 -36.75 -11.81
N ALA A 3 -20.80 -35.93 -12.05
CA ALA A 3 -20.02 -36.00 -13.28
C ALA A 3 -18.86 -36.99 -13.06
N VAL A 4 -19.05 -38.22 -13.56
CA VAL A 4 -18.00 -39.22 -13.70
C VAL A 4 -17.34 -38.96 -15.05
N THR A 5 -16.09 -38.51 -15.05
CA THR A 5 -15.31 -38.38 -16.28
C THR A 5 -14.35 -39.56 -16.38
N HIS A 6 -14.74 -40.56 -17.15
CA HIS A 6 -13.83 -41.57 -17.68
C HIS A 6 -12.99 -40.93 -18.78
N THR A 7 -11.66 -40.95 -18.63
CA THR A 7 -10.76 -40.73 -19.77
C THR A 7 -9.76 -41.87 -19.80
N THR A 8 -10.18 -42.96 -20.46
CA THR A 8 -9.30 -44.01 -20.95
C THR A 8 -8.48 -43.44 -22.10
N GLY A 9 -7.16 -43.48 -21.97
CA GLY A 9 -6.23 -42.98 -22.98
C GLY A 9 -4.82 -43.48 -22.73
N THR A 10 -4.64 -44.81 -22.66
CA THR A 10 -3.32 -45.45 -22.79
C THR A 10 -2.92 -45.44 -24.26
N VAL A 11 -2.12 -44.45 -24.66
CA VAL A 11 -1.38 -44.49 -25.93
C VAL A 11 0.08 -44.18 -25.63
N ASN A 12 0.88 -45.25 -25.62
CA ASN A 12 2.33 -45.32 -25.80
C ASN A 12 3.21 -44.26 -25.11
N GLY A 13 3.80 -44.66 -23.99
CA GLY A 13 5.27 -44.81 -23.92
C GLY A 13 6.16 -43.58 -23.94
N LEU A 14 5.65 -42.36 -23.79
CA LEU A 14 6.48 -41.18 -23.52
C LEU A 14 5.86 -40.36 -22.39
N HIS A 15 6.35 -40.59 -21.18
CA HIS A 15 6.01 -39.80 -20.01
C HIS A 15 6.74 -38.45 -20.11
N PHE A 16 6.21 -37.53 -20.91
CA PHE A 16 6.61 -36.13 -20.82
C PHE A 16 5.99 -35.56 -19.55
N GLU A 17 6.79 -35.43 -18.50
CA GLU A 17 6.43 -34.62 -17.35
C GLU A 17 6.28 -33.18 -17.85
N ASP A 18 5.05 -32.73 -17.96
CA ASP A 18 4.71 -31.37 -18.35
C ASP A 18 5.10 -30.46 -17.17
N PRO A 19 6.21 -29.68 -17.25
CA PRO A 19 6.75 -28.93 -16.10
C PRO A 19 5.78 -27.84 -15.62
N THR A 20 4.74 -27.57 -16.41
CA THR A 20 3.69 -26.60 -16.10
C THR A 20 2.62 -27.15 -15.17
N ARG A 21 2.46 -28.48 -15.04
CA ARG A 21 1.46 -29.10 -14.16
C ARG A 21 1.75 -28.93 -12.66
N GLY A 22 2.99 -28.61 -12.29
CA GLY A 22 3.38 -28.26 -10.92
C GLY A 22 3.14 -26.79 -10.55
N LEU A 23 2.90 -25.90 -11.53
CA LEU A 23 2.89 -24.46 -11.29
C LEU A 23 1.54 -23.89 -10.83
N ILE A 24 0.44 -24.60 -11.08
CA ILE A 24 -0.91 -24.13 -10.75
C ILE A 24 -1.44 -24.92 -9.55
N ARG A 25 -0.72 -24.83 -8.42
CA ARG A 25 -1.32 -25.18 -7.15
C ARG A 25 -2.22 -24.00 -6.75
N PRO A 26 -3.54 -24.17 -6.60
CA PRO A 26 -4.39 -23.07 -6.12
C PRO A 26 -3.83 -22.59 -4.78
N LEU A 27 -3.34 -21.35 -4.76
CA LEU A 27 -2.81 -20.77 -3.53
C LEU A 27 -3.93 -20.83 -2.48
N PRO A 28 -3.63 -21.23 -1.24
CA PRO A 28 -4.60 -21.17 -0.17
C PRO A 28 -5.21 -19.76 -0.14
N THR A 29 -6.53 -19.67 -0.07
CA THR A 29 -7.27 -18.40 -0.08
C THR A 29 -6.76 -17.43 0.99
N SER A 30 -6.24 -17.96 2.10
CA SER A 30 -5.56 -17.21 3.16
C SER A 30 -4.28 -16.49 2.70
N VAL A 31 -3.46 -17.12 1.85
CA VAL A 31 -2.22 -16.53 1.32
C VAL A 31 -2.55 -15.40 0.34
N TYR A 32 -3.53 -15.62 -0.54
CA TYR A 32 -3.98 -14.59 -1.48
C TYR A 32 -4.55 -13.37 -0.73
N ARG A 33 -5.41 -13.59 0.28
CA ARG A 33 -5.95 -12.50 1.11
C ARG A 33 -4.84 -11.74 1.84
N ARG A 34 -3.91 -12.44 2.49
CA ARG A 34 -2.77 -11.81 3.19
C ARG A 34 -1.90 -10.98 2.26
N ARG A 35 -1.57 -11.50 1.07
CA ARG A 35 -0.81 -10.77 0.06
C ARG A 35 -1.56 -9.55 -0.45
N ARG A 36 -2.87 -9.68 -0.69
CA ARG A 36 -3.73 -8.56 -1.10
C ARG A 36 -3.79 -7.48 -0.02
N THR A 37 -3.96 -7.85 1.25
CA THR A 37 -3.95 -6.89 2.36
C THR A 37 -2.62 -6.17 2.48
N LEU A 38 -1.50 -6.90 2.38
CA LEU A 38 -0.16 -6.29 2.39
C LEU A 38 0.03 -5.34 1.21
N ALA A 39 -0.35 -5.75 -0.01
CA ALA A 39 -0.23 -4.92 -1.21
C ALA A 39 -1.06 -3.64 -1.11
N VAL A 40 -2.31 -3.74 -0.63
CA VAL A 40 -3.18 -2.58 -0.42
C VAL A 40 -2.63 -1.67 0.68
N ALA A 41 -2.15 -2.23 1.80
CA ALA A 41 -1.54 -1.46 2.86
C ALA A 41 -0.30 -0.71 2.37
N THR A 42 0.59 -1.38 1.63
CA THR A 42 1.77 -0.73 1.05
C THR A 42 1.39 0.37 0.08
N LEU A 43 0.40 0.13 -0.79
CA LEU A 43 -0.05 1.13 -1.75
C LEU A 43 -0.66 2.34 -1.05
N ALA A 44 -1.50 2.11 -0.03
CA ALA A 44 -2.09 3.17 0.79
C ALA A 44 -1.01 4.00 1.50
N THR A 45 0.00 3.35 2.09
CA THR A 45 1.13 4.05 2.73
C THR A 45 1.91 4.90 1.73
N VAL A 46 2.19 4.38 0.53
CA VAL A 46 2.88 5.15 -0.51
C VAL A 46 2.06 6.37 -0.93
N VAL A 47 0.77 6.19 -1.21
CA VAL A 47 -0.13 7.31 -1.57
C VAL A 47 -0.20 8.35 -0.45
N PHE A 48 -0.26 7.91 0.81
CA PHE A 48 -0.26 8.81 1.96
C PHE A 48 1.04 9.62 2.07
N LEU A 49 2.20 8.97 1.96
CA LEU A 49 3.50 9.65 2.00
C LEU A 49 3.67 10.63 0.83
N VAL A 50 3.26 10.24 -0.37
CA VAL A 50 3.28 11.13 -1.55
C VAL A 50 2.37 12.33 -1.33
N SER A 51 1.19 12.12 -0.75
CA SER A 51 0.24 13.21 -0.46
C SER A 51 0.81 14.20 0.56
N LEU A 52 1.46 13.72 1.63
CA LEU A 52 2.15 14.56 2.62
C LEU A 52 3.28 15.38 1.98
N VAL A 53 4.08 14.76 1.13
CA VAL A 53 5.19 15.47 0.46
C VAL A 53 4.67 16.45 -0.58
N ALA A 54 3.62 16.10 -1.32
CA ALA A 54 3.02 16.96 -2.34
C ALA A 54 2.49 18.27 -1.73
N THR A 55 1.89 18.24 -0.54
CA THR A 55 1.40 19.46 0.13
C THR A 55 2.54 20.40 0.55
N GLU A 56 3.67 19.85 0.97
CA GLU A 56 4.87 20.64 1.29
C GLU A 56 5.54 21.18 0.02
N LEU A 57 5.65 20.37 -1.03
CA LEU A 57 6.21 20.77 -2.32
C LEU A 57 5.41 21.91 -2.94
N VAL A 58 4.08 21.83 -2.90
CA VAL A 58 3.16 22.86 -3.40
C VAL A 58 3.28 24.15 -2.60
N GLY A 59 3.46 24.09 -1.28
CA GLY A 59 3.79 25.28 -0.49
C GLY A 59 5.09 25.91 -0.98
N HIS A 60 6.15 25.11 -1.04
CA HIS A 60 7.49 25.58 -1.37
C HIS A 60 7.57 26.27 -2.74
N VAL A 61 6.94 25.73 -3.79
CA VAL A 61 6.91 26.36 -5.12
C VAL A 61 6.10 27.66 -5.17
N ASN A 62 5.11 27.81 -4.30
CA ASN A 62 4.27 29.02 -4.23
C ASN A 62 4.82 30.07 -3.24
N GLY A 63 6.01 29.84 -2.66
CA GLY A 63 6.63 30.76 -1.70
C GLY A 63 5.90 30.86 -0.35
N SER A 64 4.96 29.95 -0.07
CA SER A 64 4.27 29.84 1.22
C SER A 64 4.78 28.57 1.92
N PRO A 65 5.02 28.55 3.24
CA PRO A 65 5.20 27.29 3.93
C PRO A 65 4.06 26.32 3.56
N GLY A 66 4.38 25.04 3.32
CA GLY A 66 3.37 23.99 3.17
C GLY A 66 2.38 24.04 4.32
N SER A 67 1.17 23.50 4.09
CA SER A 67 0.06 23.50 5.06
C SER A 67 0.59 23.35 6.49
N THR A 68 0.52 24.41 7.29
CA THR A 68 0.83 24.31 8.72
C THR A 68 -0.07 23.23 9.28
N LEU A 69 0.52 22.20 9.91
CA LEU A 69 -0.25 21.21 10.67
C LEU A 69 -1.20 22.02 11.56
N VAL A 70 -2.51 21.87 11.34
CA VAL A 70 -3.61 22.70 11.90
C VAL A 70 -3.66 22.71 13.45
N GLY A 71 -2.69 22.09 14.13
CA GLY A 71 -2.53 22.12 15.59
C GLY A 71 -1.13 22.46 16.12
N ALA A 72 -0.16 22.86 15.28
CA ALA A 72 1.22 23.14 15.72
C ALA A 72 1.62 24.62 15.63
N ALA A 73 0.79 25.48 15.05
CA ALA A 73 0.98 26.93 15.07
C ALA A 73 0.23 27.52 16.26
N GLY A 74 0.76 27.31 17.46
CA GLY A 74 0.49 28.27 18.53
C GLY A 74 1.15 29.58 18.09
N GLU A 75 0.37 30.61 17.82
CA GLU A 75 0.88 31.95 17.57
C GLU A 75 1.97 32.26 18.62
N PRO A 76 3.21 32.58 18.23
CA PRO A 76 4.25 32.91 19.20
C PRO A 76 3.88 34.25 19.85
N VAL A 77 3.18 34.20 20.98
CA VAL A 77 2.87 35.40 21.77
C VAL A 77 4.15 35.85 22.46
N VAL A 78 4.82 36.83 21.85
CA VAL A 78 5.96 37.50 22.47
C VAL A 78 5.44 38.59 23.40
N TYR A 79 5.49 38.35 24.70
CA TYR A 79 5.24 39.39 25.70
C TYR A 79 6.50 40.25 25.84
N VAL A 80 6.43 41.49 25.36
CA VAL A 80 7.46 42.50 25.61
C VAL A 80 7.15 43.17 26.93
N VAL A 81 7.95 42.85 27.97
CA VAL A 81 7.83 43.49 29.29
C VAL A 81 8.25 44.95 29.16
N GLN A 82 7.39 45.86 29.62
CA GLN A 82 7.72 47.28 29.70
C GLN A 82 8.41 47.58 31.03
N PRO A 83 9.29 48.59 31.08
CA PRO A 83 9.84 49.08 32.35
C PRO A 83 8.70 49.55 33.27
N GLY A 84 8.41 48.78 34.33
CA GLY A 84 7.34 49.07 35.30
C GLY A 84 6.29 47.98 35.47
N ASP A 85 6.31 46.92 34.67
CA ASP A 85 5.45 45.75 34.89
C ASP A 85 5.96 44.92 36.09
N THR A 86 5.07 44.51 36.99
CA THR A 86 5.33 43.57 38.12
C THR A 86 4.41 42.36 38.05
#